data_AF-A0A1F3WG47-F1
#
_entry.id   AF-A0A1F3WG47-F1
#
_cell.length_a   1.000
_cell.length_b   1.000
_cell.length_c   1.000
_cell.angle_alpha   90.00
_cell.angle_beta   90.00
_cell.angle_gamma   90.00
#
_symmetry.space_group_name_H-M   'P 1'
#
loop_
_entity.id
_entity.type
_entity.pdbx_description
1 polymer ?
#
loop_
_entity_poly.entity_id
_entity_poly.type
_entity_poly.pdbx_seq_one_letter_code
_entity_poly.pdbx_strand_id
1 'polypeptide(L)'
;MREILEELKDKDPTFSFLSSYDGLLSSQDHSENATRGKNFYNLGKIFYDKSDLDNAEEQFLNALTCTDKSSDHSTILKTLGFLIRIASEKMENEKAQKYIKIAKEVAFEMPQKLDSLNAEYFYNLGVVSTYQGQFDEAKKHFLTSYGKAKEENNPELLAKCLLALSNAAYNNRNFKDALQHVTQLEELLKIIDKSYLLGSMHLLAGKIYGDLGEHQRALQSFRQANIILQGKKCWNLLGYILLSKGVSYKNLGAFDIALTYFQLALDITESKTFRRLTNLLNVEINDVNDSSVDLYLDKTNRRIREKTLGTIDFKHRFILLEILFLLAKNPGVFYDKEQLAKSIWKDEYNPLIHDKLIYTSVSRLRKLIEPKTEREDKRKYIVRGKDGYTFNPHTKIRFHMDNKANFSKPIANVDLSSPV
;
A
#
# COMPACT_ATOMS: atom_id res chain seq x y z
N MET A 1 -15.28 20.56 24.73
CA MET A 1 -13.82 20.25 24.72
C MET A 1 -13.18 20.08 26.12
N ARG A 2 -13.38 20.99 27.10
CA ARG A 2 -12.76 20.90 28.46
C ARG A 2 -13.16 19.62 29.23
N GLU A 3 -14.45 19.28 29.27
CA GLU A 3 -14.95 18.04 29.91
C GLU A 3 -14.45 16.74 29.25
N ILE A 4 -14.26 16.75 27.92
CA ILE A 4 -13.83 15.56 27.16
C ILE A 4 -12.34 15.28 27.37
N LEU A 5 -11.53 16.32 27.53
CA LEU A 5 -10.10 16.22 27.85
C LEU A 5 -9.87 15.91 29.35
N GLU A 6 -10.77 16.33 30.24
CA GLU A 6 -10.80 15.89 31.64
C GLU A 6 -11.24 14.42 31.80
N GLU A 7 -12.21 13.93 31.00
CA GLU A 7 -12.52 12.50 30.93
C GLU A 7 -11.33 11.66 30.43
N LEU A 8 -10.46 12.24 29.59
CA LEU A 8 -9.25 11.59 29.08
C LEU A 8 -8.12 11.56 30.13
N LYS A 9 -8.09 12.52 31.06
CA LYS A 9 -7.18 12.57 32.22
C LYS A 9 -7.48 11.45 33.21
N ASP A 10 -8.76 11.18 33.49
CA ASP A 10 -9.15 10.23 34.53
C ASP A 10 -8.98 8.75 34.11
N LYS A 11 -8.84 8.45 32.81
CA LYS A 11 -8.76 7.08 32.29
C LYS A 11 -7.36 6.64 31.85
N ASP A 12 -6.43 7.55 31.57
CA ASP A 12 -5.08 7.18 31.09
C ASP A 12 -4.04 8.31 31.37
N PRO A 13 -3.06 8.09 32.28
CA PRO A 13 -2.09 9.10 32.71
C PRO A 13 -1.15 9.59 31.59
N THR A 14 -1.11 8.90 30.45
CA THR A 14 -0.33 9.32 29.29
C THR A 14 -0.85 10.60 28.64
N PHE A 15 -2.09 11.04 28.92
CA PHE A 15 -2.70 12.27 28.38
C PHE A 15 -2.58 13.51 29.28
N SER A 16 -1.82 13.45 30.38
CA SER A 16 -1.67 14.58 31.32
C SER A 16 -1.17 15.87 30.65
N PHE A 17 -0.40 15.75 29.55
CA PHE A 17 0.12 16.88 28.78
C PHE A 17 -0.95 17.71 28.06
N LEU A 18 -2.14 17.16 27.76
CA LEU A 18 -3.24 17.93 27.14
C LEU A 18 -3.90 18.93 28.12
N SER A 19 -3.60 18.79 29.42
CA SER A 19 -4.20 19.56 30.53
C SER A 19 -3.30 20.62 31.16
N SER A 20 -2.01 20.66 30.83
CA SER A 20 -1.07 21.56 31.51
C SER A 20 -0.91 22.90 30.79
N TYR A 21 -1.90 23.80 30.92
CA TYR A 21 -1.66 25.26 30.91
C TYR A 21 -2.94 25.99 31.36
N ASP A 22 -3.09 26.16 32.68
CA ASP A 22 -4.15 26.97 33.32
C ASP A 22 -3.55 28.29 33.85
N GLY A 23 -2.65 28.90 33.08
CA GLY A 23 -2.01 30.17 33.39
C GLY A 23 -2.47 31.26 32.43
N LEU A 24 -3.10 32.32 32.95
CA LEU A 24 -3.25 33.61 32.26
C LEU A 24 -1.85 34.13 31.93
N LEU A 25 -1.39 33.83 30.71
CA LEU A 25 -0.10 34.26 30.19
C LEU A 25 -0.19 35.73 29.77
N SER A 26 0.90 36.47 30.00
CA SER A 26 0.99 37.84 29.47
C SER A 26 1.02 37.81 27.94
N SER A 27 0.74 38.94 27.28
CA SER A 27 0.80 39.04 25.80
C SER A 27 2.17 38.65 25.21
N GLN A 28 3.24 38.81 26.00
CA GLN A 28 4.61 38.44 25.66
C GLN A 28 4.82 36.92 25.76
N ASP A 29 4.26 36.29 26.78
CA ASP A 29 4.30 34.83 26.97
C ASP A 29 3.47 34.08 25.91
N HIS A 30 2.36 34.65 25.44
CA HIS A 30 1.56 34.08 24.36
C HIS A 30 2.34 34.01 23.03
N SER A 31 3.10 35.05 22.70
CA SER A 31 3.92 35.10 21.48
C SER A 31 5.09 34.11 21.54
N GLU A 32 5.72 33.98 22.69
CA GLU A 32 6.83 33.05 22.91
C GLU A 32 6.35 31.59 22.87
N ASN A 33 5.20 31.30 23.48
CA ASN A 33 4.60 29.97 23.47
C ASN A 33 4.14 29.55 22.05
N ALA A 34 3.53 30.46 21.29
CA ALA A 34 3.15 30.19 19.89
C ALA A 34 4.37 29.90 19.00
N THR A 35 5.48 30.63 19.21
CA THR A 35 6.74 30.38 18.50
C THR A 35 7.33 29.01 18.87
N ARG A 36 7.27 28.66 20.16
CA ARG A 36 7.69 27.36 20.67
C ARG A 36 6.88 26.20 20.06
N GLY A 37 5.55 26.35 19.96
CA GLY A 37 4.68 25.37 19.31
C GLY A 37 5.03 25.14 17.84
N LYS A 38 5.30 26.21 17.08
CA LYS A 38 5.77 26.09 15.68
C LYS A 38 7.10 25.38 15.55
N ASN A 39 8.03 25.64 16.47
CA ASN A 39 9.33 24.97 16.49
C ASN A 39 9.20 23.47 16.77
N PHE A 40 8.37 23.10 17.75
CA PHE A 40 8.05 21.69 18.02
C PHE A 40 7.38 21.01 16.82
N TYR A 41 6.43 21.68 16.16
CA TYR A 41 5.82 21.15 14.93
C TYR A 41 6.85 20.89 13.82
N ASN A 42 7.74 21.86 13.58
CA ASN A 42 8.78 21.73 12.55
C ASN A 42 9.78 20.62 12.89
N LEU A 43 10.17 20.51 14.16
CA LEU A 43 11.05 19.46 14.64
C LEU A 43 10.39 18.07 14.51
N GLY A 44 9.11 17.96 14.88
CA GLY A 44 8.31 16.75 14.69
C GLY A 44 8.24 16.33 13.23
N LYS A 45 8.07 17.28 12.31
CA LYS A 45 8.11 17.01 10.86
C LYS A 45 9.49 16.52 10.40
N ILE A 46 10.58 17.08 10.92
CA ILE A 46 11.94 16.61 10.60
C ILE A 46 12.13 15.17 11.08
N PHE A 47 11.78 14.85 12.33
CA PHE A 47 11.85 13.48 12.85
C PHE A 47 10.97 12.53 12.02
N TYR A 48 9.75 12.96 11.68
CA TYR A 48 8.84 12.21 10.83
C TYR A 48 9.48 11.90 9.47
N ASP A 49 10.04 12.90 8.78
CA ASP A 49 10.74 12.70 7.51
C ASP A 49 11.96 11.79 7.65
N LYS A 50 12.63 11.77 8.82
CA LYS A 50 13.75 10.86 9.11
C LYS A 50 13.35 9.46 9.53
N SER A 51 12.05 9.14 9.50
CA SER A 51 11.52 7.83 9.92
C SER A 51 11.61 7.58 11.44
N ASP A 52 11.85 8.61 12.24
CA ASP A 52 11.88 8.55 13.70
C ASP A 52 10.50 8.92 14.25
N LEU A 53 9.58 7.95 14.26
CA LEU A 53 8.18 8.22 14.60
C LEU A 53 7.95 8.43 16.11
N ASP A 54 8.84 7.94 16.97
CA ASP A 54 8.74 8.13 18.42
C ASP A 54 9.05 9.58 18.78
N ASN A 55 10.19 10.11 18.33
CA ASN A 55 10.52 11.53 18.55
C ASN A 55 9.55 12.43 17.80
N ALA A 56 9.09 12.05 16.60
CA ALA A 56 8.06 12.81 15.89
C ALA A 56 6.76 12.94 16.70
N GLU A 57 6.26 11.83 17.27
CA GLU A 57 5.08 11.84 18.13
C GLU A 57 5.27 12.79 19.31
N GLU A 58 6.37 12.65 20.05
CA GLU A 58 6.67 13.51 21.20
C GLU A 58 6.65 14.99 20.83
N GLN A 59 7.33 15.38 19.74
CA GLN A 59 7.38 16.78 19.34
C GLN A 59 6.03 17.30 18.82
N PHE A 60 5.21 16.46 18.18
CA PHE A 60 3.84 16.85 17.82
C PHE A 60 2.94 17.02 19.05
N LEU A 61 3.10 16.20 20.09
CA LEU A 61 2.40 16.40 21.36
C LEU A 61 2.83 17.70 22.04
N ASN A 62 4.14 17.99 22.07
CA ASN A 62 4.67 19.27 22.56
C ASN A 62 4.18 20.47 21.74
N ALA A 63 3.97 20.31 20.43
CA ALA A 63 3.37 21.37 19.62
C ALA A 63 1.92 21.65 20.03
N LEU A 64 1.12 20.60 20.31
CA LEU A 64 -0.26 20.75 20.77
C LEU A 64 -0.39 21.42 22.14
N THR A 65 0.58 21.25 23.05
CA THR A 65 0.56 21.91 24.38
C THR A 65 0.84 23.40 24.30
N CYS A 66 1.66 23.82 23.32
CA CYS A 66 2.02 25.22 23.09
C CYS A 66 1.03 25.99 22.20
N THR A 67 0.09 25.30 21.55
CA THR A 67 -0.84 25.92 20.59
C THR A 67 -2.07 26.48 21.32
N ASP A 68 -2.41 27.75 21.06
CA ASP A 68 -3.63 28.35 21.58
C ASP A 68 -4.87 27.73 20.93
N LYS A 69 -5.61 26.97 21.75
CA LYS A 69 -6.80 26.21 21.36
C LYS A 69 -7.94 27.10 20.83
N SER A 70 -7.95 28.38 21.20
CA SER A 70 -9.03 29.30 20.81
C SER A 70 -8.82 29.93 19.42
N SER A 71 -7.59 29.90 18.90
CA SER A 71 -7.20 30.67 17.72
C SER A 71 -6.60 29.82 16.59
N ASP A 72 -5.78 28.81 16.89
CA ASP A 72 -4.98 28.12 15.87
C ASP A 72 -5.47 26.70 15.53
N HIS A 73 -6.72 26.63 15.06
CA HIS A 73 -7.38 25.37 14.67
C HIS A 73 -6.65 24.65 13.53
N SER A 74 -6.04 25.38 12.58
CA SER A 74 -5.32 24.78 11.43
C SER A 74 -4.07 24.02 11.88
N THR A 75 -3.25 24.61 12.75
CA THR A 75 -2.05 23.95 13.28
C THR A 75 -2.42 22.72 14.11
N ILE A 76 -3.50 22.81 14.90
CA ILE A 76 -4.03 21.67 15.66
C ILE A 76 -4.42 20.52 14.71
N LEU A 77 -5.19 20.79 13.66
CA LEU A 77 -5.64 19.78 12.70
C LEU A 77 -4.47 19.14 11.94
N LYS A 78 -3.49 19.93 11.50
CA LYS A 78 -2.26 19.42 10.87
C LYS A 78 -1.48 18.50 11.82
N THR A 79 -1.33 18.92 13.07
CA THR A 79 -0.58 18.15 14.08
C THR A 79 -1.30 16.85 14.43
N LEU A 80 -2.61 16.90 14.63
CA LEU A 80 -3.46 15.71 14.79
C LEU A 80 -3.36 14.78 13.57
N GLY A 81 -3.29 15.33 12.36
CA GLY A 81 -3.12 14.54 11.14
C GLY A 81 -1.82 13.73 11.10
N PHE A 82 -0.71 14.26 11.62
CA PHE A 82 0.52 13.50 11.80
C PHE A 82 0.40 12.45 12.91
N LEU A 83 -0.19 12.79 14.06
CA LEU A 83 -0.39 11.87 15.17
C LEU A 83 -1.30 10.68 14.79
N ILE A 84 -2.36 10.93 14.02
CA ILE A 84 -3.24 9.88 13.50
C ILE A 84 -2.47 8.92 12.61
N ARG A 85 -1.57 9.41 11.76
CA ARG A 85 -0.73 8.55 10.91
C ARG A 85 0.26 7.73 11.70
N ILE A 86 0.92 8.35 12.68
CA ILE A 86 1.89 7.66 13.54
C ILE A 86 1.16 6.57 14.32
N ALA A 87 0.03 6.89 14.95
CA ALA A 87 -0.80 5.91 15.65
C ALA A 87 -1.29 4.79 14.72
N SER A 88 -1.70 5.13 13.48
CA SER A 88 -2.10 4.13 12.48
C SER A 88 -0.95 3.21 12.07
N GLU A 89 0.26 3.75 11.91
CA GLU A 89 1.46 2.98 11.56
C GLU A 89 1.94 2.07 12.70
N LYS A 90 1.88 2.57 13.94
CA LYS A 90 2.13 1.80 15.18
C LYS A 90 0.99 0.82 15.51
N MET A 91 -0.13 0.90 14.82
CA MET A 91 -1.36 0.12 15.07
C MET A 91 -1.97 0.37 16.46
N GLU A 92 -1.85 1.61 16.95
CA GLU A 92 -2.41 2.10 18.23
C GLU A 92 -3.84 2.63 18.02
N ASN A 93 -4.77 1.70 17.82
CA ASN A 93 -6.13 1.98 17.36
C ASN A 93 -6.90 2.94 18.28
N GLU A 94 -6.75 2.77 19.59
CA GLU A 94 -7.41 3.62 20.58
C GLU A 94 -6.92 5.06 20.51
N LYS A 95 -5.60 5.27 20.39
CA LYS A 95 -5.03 6.61 20.20
C LYS A 95 -5.51 7.23 18.88
N ALA A 96 -5.47 6.46 17.78
CA ALA A 96 -5.93 6.95 16.48
C ALA A 96 -7.40 7.40 16.53
N GLN A 97 -8.30 6.59 17.11
CA GLN A 97 -9.71 6.96 17.26
C GLN A 97 -9.92 8.20 18.14
N LYS A 98 -9.15 8.33 19.23
CA LYS A 98 -9.17 9.53 20.09
C LYS A 98 -8.75 10.77 19.31
N TYR A 99 -7.64 10.73 18.58
CA TYR A 99 -7.18 11.86 17.78
C TYR A 99 -8.17 12.22 16.66
N ILE A 100 -8.80 11.24 16.02
CA ILE A 100 -9.84 11.47 15.02
C ILE A 100 -11.07 12.15 15.64
N LYS A 101 -11.47 11.76 16.84
CA LYS A 101 -12.57 12.40 17.57
C LYS A 101 -12.24 13.87 17.85
N ILE A 102 -11.05 14.16 18.37
CA ILE A 102 -10.59 15.53 18.64
C ILE A 102 -10.52 16.34 17.33
N ALA A 103 -9.95 15.78 16.27
CA ALA A 103 -9.86 16.46 14.97
C ALA A 103 -11.25 16.80 14.41
N LYS A 104 -12.22 15.90 14.60
CA LYS A 104 -13.63 16.14 14.23
C LYS A 104 -14.19 17.32 15.02
N GLU A 105 -14.06 17.31 16.35
CA GLU A 105 -14.56 18.39 17.22
C GLU A 105 -13.95 19.74 16.83
N VAL A 106 -12.63 19.82 16.67
CA VAL A 106 -11.91 21.04 16.25
C VAL A 106 -12.38 21.54 14.88
N ALA A 107 -12.61 20.63 13.92
CA ALA A 107 -13.09 21.01 12.59
C ALA A 107 -14.53 21.56 12.60
N PHE A 108 -15.37 21.13 13.54
CA PHE A 108 -16.75 21.65 13.71
C PHE A 108 -16.82 22.90 14.60
N GLU A 109 -15.90 23.06 15.56
CA GLU A 109 -15.81 24.25 16.43
C GLU A 109 -15.22 25.48 15.71
N MET A 110 -14.52 25.29 14.59
CA MET A 110 -14.08 26.39 13.73
C MET A 110 -15.29 27.31 13.41
N PRO A 111 -15.24 28.61 13.77
CA PRO A 111 -16.41 29.48 13.68
C PRO A 111 -16.95 29.48 12.26
N GLN A 112 -18.21 29.12 12.01
CA GLN A 112 -18.85 29.19 10.69
C GLN A 112 -19.16 30.64 10.26
N LYS A 113 -18.26 31.60 10.53
CA LYS A 113 -18.34 32.93 9.93
C LYS A 113 -17.95 32.80 8.46
N LEU A 114 -18.62 33.50 7.55
CA LEU A 114 -18.38 33.38 6.10
C LEU A 114 -16.90 33.52 5.69
N ASP A 115 -16.10 34.26 6.46
CA ASP A 115 -14.66 34.47 6.21
C ASP A 115 -13.76 33.28 6.60
N SER A 116 -14.24 32.29 7.36
CA SER A 116 -13.47 31.09 7.76
C SER A 116 -13.71 29.87 6.86
N LEU A 117 -14.74 29.90 6.01
CA LEU A 117 -15.06 28.86 5.02
C LEU A 117 -14.16 28.98 3.77
N ASN A 118 -12.87 29.16 4.00
CA ASN A 118 -11.85 29.24 2.96
C ASN A 118 -11.48 27.83 2.46
N ALA A 119 -10.60 27.75 1.47
CA ALA A 119 -10.18 26.47 0.92
C ALA A 119 -9.57 25.53 1.97
N GLU A 120 -8.81 26.04 2.94
CA GLU A 120 -8.13 25.24 3.95
C GLU A 120 -9.11 24.58 4.92
N TYR A 121 -10.20 25.26 5.28
CA TYR A 121 -11.30 24.68 6.07
C TYR A 121 -11.87 23.42 5.42
N PHE A 122 -12.25 23.51 4.15
CA PHE A 122 -12.80 22.36 3.42
C PHE A 122 -11.77 21.25 3.20
N TYR A 123 -10.49 21.61 3.02
CA TYR A 123 -9.42 20.62 2.93
C TYR A 123 -9.33 19.80 4.24
N ASN A 124 -9.32 20.48 5.38
CA ASN A 124 -9.24 19.83 6.68
C ASN A 124 -10.46 18.94 6.97
N LEU A 125 -11.68 19.38 6.60
CA LEU A 125 -12.86 18.52 6.68
C LEU A 125 -12.71 17.25 5.84
N GLY A 126 -12.22 17.38 4.60
CA GLY A 126 -11.96 16.23 3.73
C GLY A 126 -10.92 15.27 4.32
N VAL A 127 -9.86 15.80 4.93
CA VAL A 127 -8.84 15.01 5.64
C VAL A 127 -9.45 14.27 6.84
N VAL A 128 -10.28 14.93 7.65
CA VAL A 128 -10.99 14.29 8.78
C VAL A 128 -11.97 13.20 8.31
N SER A 129 -12.74 13.45 7.24
CA SER A 129 -13.61 12.43 6.63
C SER A 129 -12.81 11.25 6.10
N THR A 130 -11.60 11.49 5.57
CA THR A 130 -10.67 10.42 5.14
C THR A 130 -10.24 9.56 6.32
N TYR A 131 -9.88 10.16 7.47
CA TYR A 131 -9.54 9.42 8.68
C TYR A 131 -10.69 8.53 9.19
N GLN A 132 -11.93 8.93 8.95
CA GLN A 132 -13.14 8.17 9.29
C GLN A 132 -13.49 7.10 8.25
N GLY A 133 -12.76 7.02 7.13
CA GLY A 133 -13.06 6.10 6.02
C GLY A 133 -14.26 6.52 5.17
N GLN A 134 -14.73 7.76 5.31
CA GLN A 134 -15.86 8.32 4.55
C GLN A 134 -15.35 8.96 3.25
N PHE A 135 -14.87 8.14 2.32
CA PHE A 135 -14.19 8.63 1.10
C PHE A 135 -15.07 9.47 0.17
N ASP A 136 -16.37 9.20 0.11
CA ASP A 136 -17.30 9.97 -0.73
C ASP A 136 -17.53 11.38 -0.17
N GLU A 137 -17.70 11.52 1.15
CA GLU A 137 -17.77 12.83 1.81
C GLU A 137 -16.43 13.56 1.73
N ALA A 138 -15.32 12.85 1.95
CA ALA A 138 -13.98 13.41 1.77
C ALA A 138 -13.79 13.99 0.37
N LYS A 139 -14.20 13.26 -0.69
CA LYS A 139 -14.15 13.72 -2.07
C LYS A 139 -14.94 15.02 -2.27
N LYS A 140 -16.16 15.14 -1.72
CA LYS A 140 -16.96 16.37 -1.81
C LYS A 140 -16.23 17.56 -1.20
N HIS A 141 -15.71 17.39 0.03
CA HIS A 141 -14.95 18.43 0.71
C HIS A 141 -13.68 18.84 -0.04
N PHE A 142 -12.92 17.88 -0.58
CA PHE A 142 -11.74 18.17 -1.37
C PHE A 142 -12.05 18.88 -2.70
N LEU A 143 -13.18 18.57 -3.35
CA LEU A 143 -13.61 19.30 -4.56
C LEU A 143 -13.97 20.75 -4.24
N THR A 144 -14.70 21.00 -3.14
CA THR A 144 -15.01 22.35 -2.68
C THR A 144 -13.73 23.12 -2.34
N SER A 145 -12.80 22.48 -1.63
CA SER A 145 -11.50 23.06 -1.32
C SER A 145 -10.69 23.39 -2.57
N TYR A 146 -10.65 22.49 -3.54
CA TYR A 146 -9.97 22.70 -4.82
C TYR A 146 -10.52 23.92 -5.57
N GLY A 147 -11.86 24.06 -5.64
CA GLY A 147 -12.51 25.21 -6.27
C GLY A 147 -12.12 26.53 -5.60
N LYS A 148 -12.21 26.59 -4.26
CA LYS A 148 -11.82 27.77 -3.47
C LYS A 148 -10.32 28.07 -3.56
N ALA A 149 -9.45 27.07 -3.51
CA ALA A 149 -8.00 27.26 -3.62
C ALA A 149 -7.62 27.85 -4.98
N LYS A 150 -8.41 27.57 -6.02
CA LYS A 150 -8.25 28.18 -7.35
C LYS A 150 -8.66 29.66 -7.35
N GLU A 151 -9.77 29.99 -6.71
CA GLU A 151 -10.23 31.38 -6.54
C GLU A 151 -9.25 32.20 -5.69
N GLU A 152 -8.71 31.60 -4.63
CA GLU A 152 -7.72 32.17 -3.72
C GLU A 152 -6.29 32.23 -4.32
N ASN A 153 -6.07 31.66 -5.52
CA ASN A 153 -4.75 31.52 -6.14
C ASN A 153 -3.70 30.87 -5.23
N ASN A 154 -4.07 29.81 -4.53
CA ASN A 154 -3.19 29.07 -3.63
C ASN A 154 -2.69 27.75 -4.28
N PRO A 155 -1.56 27.76 -5.02
CA PRO A 155 -1.07 26.58 -5.74
C PRO A 155 -0.62 25.45 -4.81
N GLU A 156 -0.14 25.77 -3.60
CA GLU A 156 0.25 24.72 -2.64
C GLU A 156 -0.96 23.93 -2.15
N LEU A 157 -2.06 24.62 -1.82
CA LEU A 157 -3.28 23.95 -1.39
C LEU A 157 -3.96 23.22 -2.55
N LEU A 158 -3.94 23.77 -3.76
CA LEU A 158 -4.39 23.06 -4.97
C LEU A 158 -3.67 21.73 -5.16
N ALA A 159 -2.35 21.71 -4.97
CA ALA A 159 -1.55 20.50 -5.11
C ALA A 159 -1.90 19.45 -4.04
N LYS A 160 -2.12 19.88 -2.78
CA LYS A 160 -2.60 18.99 -1.72
C LYS A 160 -3.98 18.42 -2.03
N CYS A 161 -4.91 19.25 -2.53
CA CYS A 161 -6.25 18.81 -2.93
C CYS A 161 -6.19 17.77 -4.05
N LEU A 162 -5.36 17.97 -5.08
CA LEU A 162 -5.20 17.00 -6.17
C LEU A 162 -4.68 15.65 -5.66
N LEU A 163 -3.69 15.65 -4.76
CA LEU A 163 -3.22 14.40 -4.15
C LEU A 163 -4.32 13.72 -3.32
N ALA A 164 -5.12 14.50 -2.59
CA ALA A 164 -6.22 14.01 -1.78
C ALA A 164 -7.36 13.40 -2.61
N LEU A 165 -7.76 14.10 -3.67
CA LEU A 165 -8.74 13.62 -4.65
C LEU A 165 -8.26 12.34 -5.35
N SER A 166 -6.99 12.29 -5.73
CA SER A 166 -6.40 11.08 -6.30
C SER A 166 -6.43 9.90 -5.32
N ASN A 167 -6.11 10.12 -4.04
CA ASN A 167 -6.17 9.06 -3.02
C ASN A 167 -7.61 8.60 -2.79
N ALA A 168 -8.57 9.53 -2.68
CA ALA A 168 -9.99 9.19 -2.52
C ALA A 168 -10.51 8.39 -3.74
N ALA A 169 -10.17 8.79 -4.96
CA ALA A 169 -10.54 8.05 -6.18
C ALA A 169 -9.89 6.65 -6.23
N TYR A 170 -8.63 6.53 -5.84
CA TYR A 170 -7.94 5.23 -5.73
C TYR A 170 -8.61 4.30 -4.72
N ASN A 171 -8.96 4.80 -3.54
CA ASN A 171 -9.67 4.03 -2.51
C ASN A 171 -11.06 3.59 -2.96
N ASN A 172 -11.74 4.40 -3.78
CA ASN A 172 -13.02 4.07 -4.42
C ASN A 172 -12.87 3.19 -5.68
N ARG A 173 -11.67 2.67 -5.98
CA ARG A 173 -11.36 1.84 -7.17
C ARG A 173 -11.62 2.55 -8.50
N ASN A 174 -11.72 3.87 -8.52
CA ASN A 174 -11.83 4.66 -9.75
C ASN A 174 -10.44 5.11 -10.20
N PHE A 175 -9.71 4.19 -10.84
CA PHE A 175 -8.32 4.40 -11.25
C PHE A 175 -8.16 5.45 -12.34
N LYS A 176 -9.17 5.63 -13.20
CA LYS A 176 -9.15 6.62 -14.29
C LYS A 176 -9.12 8.05 -13.72
N ASP A 177 -10.05 8.36 -12.81
CA ASP A 177 -10.11 9.67 -12.16
C ASP A 177 -8.85 9.91 -11.30
N ALA A 178 -8.35 8.88 -10.62
CA ALA A 178 -7.11 8.97 -9.85
C ALA A 178 -5.92 9.39 -10.72
N LEU A 179 -5.72 8.75 -11.88
CA LEU A 179 -4.64 9.10 -12.81
C LEU A 179 -4.80 10.50 -13.41
N GLN A 180 -6.03 10.97 -13.63
CA GLN A 180 -6.28 12.34 -14.09
C GLN A 180 -5.79 13.36 -13.06
N HIS A 181 -6.10 13.15 -11.78
CA HIS A 181 -5.63 14.03 -10.70
C HIS A 181 -4.11 13.94 -10.49
N VAL A 182 -3.50 12.76 -10.63
CA VAL A 182 -2.04 12.61 -10.63
C VAL A 182 -1.40 13.43 -11.75
N THR A 183 -1.95 13.37 -12.97
CA THR A 183 -1.40 14.11 -14.12
C THR A 183 -1.49 15.62 -13.90
N GLN A 184 -2.63 16.11 -13.41
CA GLN A 184 -2.81 17.52 -13.06
C GLN A 184 -1.83 17.97 -11.97
N LEU A 185 -1.61 17.12 -10.96
CA LEU A 185 -0.69 17.38 -9.87
C LEU A 185 0.77 17.43 -10.36
N GLU A 186 1.16 16.53 -11.26
CA GLU A 186 2.50 16.50 -11.84
C GLU A 186 2.81 17.79 -12.60
N GLU A 187 1.89 18.30 -13.42
CA GLU A 187 2.06 19.59 -14.10
C GLU A 187 2.18 20.76 -13.12
N LEU A 188 1.38 20.77 -12.06
CA LEU A 188 1.45 21.81 -11.04
C LEU A 188 2.78 21.77 -10.27
N LEU A 189 3.28 20.57 -9.95
CA LEU A 189 4.55 20.36 -9.23
C LEU A 189 5.80 20.66 -10.05
N LYS A 190 5.68 20.84 -11.38
CA LYS A 190 6.76 21.43 -12.19
C LYS A 190 6.93 22.93 -11.90
N ILE A 191 5.87 23.58 -11.43
CA ILE A 191 5.83 25.02 -11.13
C ILE A 191 6.17 25.26 -9.65
N ILE A 192 5.65 24.42 -8.75
CA ILE A 192 5.90 24.53 -7.31
C ILE A 192 6.92 23.49 -6.82
N ASP A 193 8.01 23.91 -6.17
CA ASP A 193 8.99 22.98 -5.59
C ASP A 193 8.46 22.39 -4.26
N LYS A 194 7.72 21.29 -4.37
CA LYS A 194 7.24 20.49 -3.23
C LYS A 194 7.64 19.03 -3.39
N SER A 195 8.93 18.78 -3.23
CA SER A 195 9.54 17.46 -3.47
C SER A 195 8.92 16.30 -2.66
N TYR A 196 8.51 16.50 -1.39
CA TYR A 196 7.82 15.44 -0.62
C TYR A 196 6.47 15.07 -1.26
N LEU A 197 5.73 16.07 -1.73
CA LEU A 197 4.44 15.88 -2.40
C LEU A 197 4.64 15.17 -3.75
N LEU A 198 5.67 15.53 -4.51
CA LEU A 198 6.05 14.87 -5.76
C LEU A 198 6.43 13.40 -5.55
N GLY A 199 7.22 13.11 -4.51
CA GLY A 199 7.55 11.74 -4.13
C GLY A 199 6.33 10.91 -3.73
N SER A 200 5.43 11.50 -2.94
CA SER A 200 4.16 10.88 -2.52
C SER A 200 3.22 10.64 -3.71
N MET A 201 3.16 11.58 -4.66
CA MET A 201 2.41 11.45 -5.90
C MET A 201 2.91 10.27 -6.74
N HIS A 202 4.22 10.16 -6.98
CA HIS A 202 4.76 9.04 -7.75
C HIS A 202 4.57 7.68 -7.05
N LEU A 203 4.60 7.65 -5.72
CA LEU A 203 4.24 6.45 -4.96
C LEU A 203 2.77 6.05 -5.20
N LEU A 204 1.84 7.01 -5.18
CA LEU A 204 0.44 6.76 -5.48
C LEU A 204 0.22 6.32 -6.93
N ALA A 205 0.86 6.99 -7.89
CA ALA A 205 0.82 6.61 -9.30
C ALA A 205 1.30 5.16 -9.50
N GLY A 206 2.38 4.78 -8.83
CA GLY A 206 2.89 3.41 -8.87
C GLY A 206 1.89 2.39 -8.31
N LYS A 207 1.20 2.70 -7.21
CA LYS A 207 0.12 1.86 -6.67
C LYS A 207 -1.03 1.70 -7.67
N ILE A 208 -1.47 2.80 -8.29
CA ILE A 208 -2.54 2.79 -9.30
C ILE A 208 -2.15 1.92 -10.51
N TYR A 209 -0.97 2.11 -11.08
CA TYR A 209 -0.48 1.27 -12.18
C TYR A 209 -0.36 -0.20 -11.79
N GLY A 210 0.06 -0.48 -10.54
CA GLY A 210 0.14 -1.84 -10.02
C GLY A 210 -1.22 -2.53 -9.96
N ASP A 211 -2.26 -1.85 -9.51
CA ASP A 211 -3.63 -2.38 -9.47
C ASP A 211 -4.28 -2.49 -10.87
N LEU A 212 -3.82 -1.71 -11.85
CA LEU A 212 -4.19 -1.86 -13.27
C LEU A 212 -3.44 -3.01 -13.97
N GLY A 213 -2.50 -3.68 -13.31
CA GLY A 213 -1.66 -4.73 -13.89
C GLY A 213 -0.46 -4.21 -14.70
N GLU A 214 -0.26 -2.90 -14.77
CA GLU A 214 0.84 -2.25 -15.48
C GLU A 214 2.12 -2.20 -14.62
N HIS A 215 2.61 -3.36 -14.18
CA HIS A 215 3.69 -3.47 -13.20
C HIS A 215 5.02 -2.82 -13.63
N GLN A 216 5.30 -2.73 -14.93
CA GLN A 216 6.50 -2.04 -15.42
C GLN A 216 6.41 -0.52 -15.20
N ARG A 217 5.25 0.11 -15.48
CA ARG A 217 5.03 1.53 -15.20
C ARG A 217 4.97 1.81 -13.70
N ALA A 218 4.43 0.87 -12.93
CA ALA A 218 4.47 0.94 -11.47
C ALA A 218 5.91 1.02 -10.94
N LEU A 219 6.79 0.13 -11.39
CA LEU A 219 8.20 0.12 -11.02
C LEU A 219 8.94 1.41 -11.42
N GLN A 220 8.64 1.99 -12.58
CA GLN A 220 9.18 3.29 -12.99
C GLN A 220 8.73 4.40 -12.03
N SER A 221 7.45 4.44 -11.68
CA SER A 221 6.90 5.43 -10.75
C SER A 221 7.52 5.29 -9.35
N PHE A 222 7.64 4.07 -8.82
CA PHE A 222 8.33 3.82 -7.54
C PHE A 222 9.80 4.21 -7.57
N ARG A 223 10.48 4.05 -8.72
CA ARG A 223 11.86 4.51 -8.88
C ARG A 223 11.96 6.04 -8.78
N GLN A 224 11.06 6.77 -9.44
CA GLN A 224 11.01 8.24 -9.34
C GLN A 224 10.73 8.69 -7.91
N ALA A 225 9.72 8.10 -7.25
CA ALA A 225 9.42 8.36 -5.85
C ALA A 225 10.65 8.19 -4.95
N ASN A 226 11.39 7.09 -5.14
CA ASN A 226 12.60 6.81 -4.38
C ASN A 226 13.69 7.88 -4.60
N ILE A 227 14.00 8.22 -5.85
CA ILE A 227 15.04 9.21 -6.17
C ILE A 227 14.73 10.56 -5.51
N ILE A 228 13.48 11.02 -5.62
CA ILE A 228 13.04 12.31 -5.08
C ILE A 228 13.12 12.34 -3.55
N LEU A 229 12.58 11.30 -2.90
CA LEU A 229 12.52 11.25 -1.43
C LEU A 229 13.90 11.03 -0.81
N GLN A 230 14.75 10.20 -1.41
CA GLN A 230 16.15 10.05 -0.99
C GLN A 230 16.93 11.35 -1.15
N GLY A 231 16.73 12.08 -2.25
CA GLY A 231 17.37 13.38 -2.49
C GLY A 231 17.06 14.43 -1.41
N LYS A 232 15.85 14.37 -0.83
CA LYS A 232 15.45 15.23 0.30
C LYS A 232 15.63 14.56 1.67
N LYS A 233 16.22 13.37 1.72
CA LYS A 233 16.43 12.57 2.93
C LYS A 233 15.12 12.36 3.72
N CYS A 234 14.02 12.11 3.00
CA CYS A 234 12.71 11.71 3.51
C CYS A 234 12.62 10.18 3.45
N TRP A 235 12.90 9.52 4.56
CA TRP A 235 13.07 8.07 4.67
C TRP A 235 11.80 7.34 5.12
N ASN A 236 10.83 8.05 5.67
CA ASN A 236 9.57 7.50 6.21
C ASN A 236 8.74 6.69 5.21
N LEU A 237 8.83 6.99 3.91
CA LEU A 237 8.13 6.25 2.85
C LEU A 237 9.00 5.17 2.19
N LEU A 238 10.28 5.08 2.52
CA LEU A 238 11.22 4.18 1.83
C LEU A 238 10.79 2.71 1.97
N GLY A 239 10.43 2.27 3.17
CA GLY A 239 9.94 0.91 3.41
C GLY A 239 8.70 0.56 2.58
N TYR A 240 7.75 1.50 2.47
CA TYR A 240 6.54 1.34 1.63
C TYR A 240 6.85 1.31 0.13
N ILE A 241 7.85 2.07 -0.34
CA ILE A 241 8.31 2.01 -1.74
C ILE A 241 8.92 0.64 -2.03
N LEU A 242 9.76 0.12 -1.13
CA LEU A 242 10.36 -1.21 -1.28
C LEU A 242 9.32 -2.33 -1.26
N LEU A 243 8.36 -2.28 -0.32
CA LEU A 243 7.19 -3.16 -0.30
C LEU A 243 6.47 -3.13 -1.66
N SER A 244 6.14 -1.94 -2.16
CA SER A 244 5.38 -1.79 -3.42
C SER A 244 6.14 -2.29 -4.64
N LYS A 245 7.47 -2.12 -4.66
CA LYS A 245 8.35 -2.74 -5.68
C LYS A 245 8.34 -4.26 -5.57
N GLY A 246 8.46 -4.80 -4.36
CA GLY A 246 8.40 -6.25 -4.11
C GLY A 246 7.08 -6.85 -4.59
N VAL A 247 5.94 -6.23 -4.26
CA VAL A 247 4.62 -6.63 -4.76
C VAL A 247 4.55 -6.61 -6.29
N SER A 248 5.12 -5.58 -6.93
CA SER A 248 5.16 -5.50 -8.40
C SER A 248 6.00 -6.60 -9.03
N TYR A 249 7.16 -6.94 -8.45
CA TYR A 249 7.97 -8.07 -8.91
C TYR A 249 7.30 -9.42 -8.64
N LYS A 250 6.60 -9.57 -7.52
CA LYS A 250 5.78 -10.74 -7.20
C LYS A 250 4.73 -10.96 -8.30
N ASN A 251 4.02 -9.90 -8.69
CA ASN A 251 3.00 -9.98 -9.74
C ASN A 251 3.57 -10.18 -11.15
N LEU A 252 4.87 -9.92 -11.36
CA LEU A 252 5.60 -10.27 -12.59
C LEU A 252 6.16 -11.71 -12.56
N GLY A 253 5.87 -12.47 -11.50
CA GLY A 253 6.40 -13.81 -11.26
C GLY A 253 7.89 -13.85 -10.93
N ALA A 254 8.52 -12.71 -10.63
CA ALA A 254 9.93 -12.61 -10.25
C ALA A 254 10.07 -12.69 -8.71
N PHE A 255 9.70 -13.85 -8.16
CA PHE A 255 9.55 -14.04 -6.72
C PHE A 255 10.85 -13.87 -5.92
N ASP A 256 11.99 -14.31 -6.47
CA ASP A 256 13.27 -14.18 -5.80
C ASP A 256 13.64 -12.70 -5.60
N ILE A 257 13.42 -11.89 -6.65
CA ILE A 257 13.60 -10.43 -6.59
C ILE A 257 12.59 -9.80 -5.63
N ALA A 258 11.34 -10.27 -5.63
CA ALA A 258 10.32 -9.78 -4.70
C ALA A 258 10.71 -10.01 -3.24
N LEU A 259 11.18 -11.21 -2.90
CA LEU A 259 11.69 -11.55 -1.58
C LEU A 259 12.89 -10.68 -1.18
N THR A 260 13.83 -10.43 -2.09
CA THR A 260 14.94 -9.51 -1.82
C THR A 260 14.43 -8.13 -1.46
N TYR A 261 13.43 -7.59 -2.17
CA TYR A 261 12.85 -6.28 -1.85
C TYR A 261 12.11 -6.28 -0.51
N PHE A 262 11.38 -7.35 -0.17
CA PHE A 262 10.70 -7.45 1.11
C PHE A 262 11.69 -7.57 2.28
N GLN A 263 12.77 -8.34 2.13
CA GLN A 263 13.85 -8.44 3.10
C GLN A 263 14.56 -7.09 3.28
N LEU A 264 14.91 -6.43 2.19
CA LEU A 264 15.51 -5.09 2.24
C LEU A 264 14.61 -4.10 2.97
N ALA A 265 13.28 -4.19 2.77
CA ALA A 265 12.32 -3.35 3.47
C ALA A 265 12.27 -3.67 4.98
N LEU A 266 12.34 -4.94 5.39
CA LEU A 266 12.42 -5.32 6.80
C LEU A 266 13.71 -4.84 7.45
N ASP A 267 14.85 -4.98 6.79
CA ASP A 267 16.16 -4.63 7.34
C ASP A 267 16.28 -3.12 7.65
N ILE A 268 15.63 -2.26 6.86
CA ILE A 268 15.64 -0.81 7.08
C ILE A 268 14.53 -0.33 8.03
N THR A 269 13.56 -1.18 8.35
CA THR A 269 12.35 -0.79 9.07
C THR A 269 12.46 -1.23 10.52
N GLU A 270 12.27 -0.30 11.46
CA GLU A 270 12.20 -0.66 12.87
C GLU A 270 10.84 -1.30 13.19
N SER A 271 10.84 -2.62 13.42
CA SER A 271 9.61 -3.43 13.56
C SER A 271 8.66 -2.96 14.67
N LYS A 272 9.19 -2.37 15.75
CA LYS A 272 8.36 -1.89 16.87
C LYS A 272 7.55 -0.65 16.52
N THR A 273 8.13 0.20 15.67
CA THR A 273 7.64 1.54 15.32
C THR A 273 6.77 1.47 14.06
N PHE A 274 7.19 0.68 13.08
CA PHE A 274 6.50 0.46 11.80
C PHE A 274 5.77 -0.90 11.79
N ARG A 275 4.87 -1.11 12.76
CA ARG A 275 4.16 -2.39 12.93
C ARG A 275 3.28 -2.71 11.73
N ARG A 276 2.58 -1.72 11.20
CA ARG A 276 1.70 -1.88 10.03
C ARG A 276 2.49 -2.33 8.81
N LEU A 277 3.57 -1.63 8.47
CA LEU A 277 4.46 -2.03 7.37
C LEU A 277 5.06 -3.43 7.59
N THR A 278 5.53 -3.72 8.80
CA THR A 278 6.11 -5.03 9.14
C THR A 278 5.10 -6.16 8.94
N ASN A 279 3.84 -5.96 9.35
CA ASN A 279 2.78 -6.93 9.14
C ASN A 279 2.48 -7.14 7.65
N LEU A 280 2.41 -6.07 6.86
CA LEU A 280 2.25 -6.16 5.41
C LEU A 280 3.40 -6.94 4.75
N LEU A 281 4.64 -6.66 5.15
CA LEU A 281 5.82 -7.38 4.65
C LEU A 281 5.79 -8.86 5.01
N ASN A 282 5.48 -9.21 6.26
CA ASN A 282 5.40 -10.60 6.69
C ASN A 282 4.31 -11.37 5.94
N VAL A 283 3.15 -10.75 5.71
CA VAL A 283 2.09 -11.32 4.89
C VAL A 283 2.58 -11.60 3.48
N GLU A 284 3.21 -10.62 2.83
CA GLU A 284 3.71 -10.76 1.46
C GLU A 284 4.84 -11.80 1.34
N ILE A 285 5.74 -11.85 2.33
CA ILE A 285 6.79 -12.86 2.41
C ILE A 285 6.17 -14.25 2.60
N ASN A 286 5.20 -14.39 3.51
CA ASN A 286 4.51 -15.66 3.74
C ASN A 286 3.70 -16.10 2.52
N ASP A 287 3.07 -15.17 1.79
CA ASP A 287 2.35 -15.46 0.55
C ASP A 287 3.29 -16.02 -0.53
N VAL A 288 4.51 -15.47 -0.60
CA VAL A 288 5.54 -15.91 -1.55
C VAL A 288 6.24 -17.19 -1.07
N ASN A 289 6.46 -17.34 0.23
CA ASN A 289 7.14 -18.48 0.85
C ASN A 289 6.18 -19.55 1.37
N ASP A 290 4.90 -19.50 0.99
CA ASP A 290 3.89 -20.43 1.49
C ASP A 290 4.35 -21.86 1.20
N SER A 291 4.94 -22.47 2.24
CA SER A 291 5.57 -23.78 2.17
C SER A 291 4.54 -24.89 1.95
N SER A 292 3.26 -24.55 2.09
CA SER A 292 2.15 -25.43 1.75
C SER A 292 1.92 -25.49 0.24
N VAL A 293 2.34 -24.51 -0.56
CA VAL A 293 2.16 -24.53 -2.01
C VAL A 293 3.37 -25.21 -2.67
N ASP A 294 3.11 -26.28 -3.41
CA ASP A 294 4.14 -26.99 -4.17
C ASP A 294 4.46 -26.26 -5.49
N LEU A 295 3.43 -25.71 -6.14
CA LEU A 295 3.49 -25.05 -7.43
C LEU A 295 2.60 -23.80 -7.47
N TYR A 296 3.23 -22.66 -7.77
CA TYR A 296 2.52 -21.43 -8.12
C TYR A 296 2.49 -21.26 -9.63
N LEU A 297 1.28 -21.16 -10.20
CA LEU A 297 1.06 -21.17 -11.65
C LEU A 297 0.59 -19.79 -12.14
N ASP A 298 1.42 -19.11 -12.92
CA ASP A 298 1.10 -17.82 -13.54
C ASP A 298 0.97 -17.97 -15.06
N LYS A 299 -0.28 -18.11 -15.53
CA LYS A 299 -0.58 -18.25 -16.97
C LYS A 299 -0.28 -16.96 -17.72
N THR A 300 -0.59 -15.83 -17.12
CA THR A 300 -0.49 -14.49 -17.71
C THR A 300 0.95 -14.17 -18.06
N ASN A 301 1.87 -14.39 -17.12
CA ASN A 301 3.30 -14.14 -17.34
C ASN A 301 4.05 -15.35 -17.91
N ARG A 302 3.37 -16.50 -18.09
CA ARG A 302 3.97 -17.78 -18.52
C ARG A 302 5.13 -18.21 -17.62
N ARG A 303 4.96 -18.01 -16.32
CA ARG A 303 5.95 -18.33 -15.30
C ARG A 303 5.36 -19.24 -14.25
N ILE A 304 6.19 -20.10 -13.72
CA ILE A 304 5.79 -21.06 -12.70
C ILE A 304 6.85 -21.03 -11.62
N ARG A 305 6.45 -21.06 -10.36
CA ARG A 305 7.41 -21.27 -9.27
C ARG A 305 7.15 -22.61 -8.63
N GLU A 306 8.17 -23.45 -8.66
CA GLU A 306 8.19 -24.71 -7.94
C GLU A 306 9.01 -24.54 -6.66
N LYS A 307 8.53 -25.16 -5.58
CA LYS A 307 9.05 -24.96 -4.22
C LYS A 307 10.57 -25.14 -4.08
N THR A 308 11.17 -26.07 -4.80
CA THR A 308 12.61 -26.43 -4.70
C THR A 308 13.44 -25.94 -5.87
N LEU A 309 12.86 -25.91 -7.07
CA LEU A 309 13.53 -25.51 -8.32
C LEU A 309 13.48 -23.99 -8.55
N GLY A 310 12.63 -23.28 -7.82
CA GLY A 310 12.44 -21.84 -7.98
C GLY A 310 11.61 -21.49 -9.22
N THR A 311 11.90 -20.34 -9.81
CA THR A 311 11.12 -19.79 -10.93
C THR A 311 11.52 -20.42 -12.26
N ILE A 312 10.54 -20.97 -12.98
CA ILE A 312 10.66 -21.62 -14.28
C ILE A 312 9.90 -20.79 -15.32
N ASP A 313 10.60 -20.35 -16.36
CA ASP A 313 10.03 -19.53 -17.45
C ASP A 313 9.62 -20.40 -18.66
N PHE A 314 8.38 -20.25 -19.11
CA PHE A 314 7.79 -20.98 -20.23
C PHE A 314 7.74 -20.19 -21.55
N LYS A 315 8.40 -19.01 -21.67
CA LYS A 315 8.43 -18.12 -22.86
C LYS A 315 7.87 -18.70 -24.18
N HIS A 316 8.64 -19.58 -24.83
CA HIS A 316 8.32 -20.18 -26.14
C HIS A 316 7.83 -21.64 -26.05
N ARG A 317 7.46 -22.10 -24.85
CA ARG A 317 7.06 -23.48 -24.54
C ARG A 317 5.56 -23.56 -24.26
N PHE A 318 4.76 -22.92 -25.11
CA PHE A 318 3.30 -22.76 -24.94
C PHE A 318 2.58 -24.10 -24.74
N ILE A 319 2.90 -25.11 -25.55
CA ILE A 319 2.29 -26.44 -25.46
C ILE A 319 2.56 -27.07 -24.08
N LEU A 320 3.77 -26.91 -23.53
CA LEU A 320 4.11 -27.46 -22.21
C LEU A 320 3.33 -26.76 -21.10
N LEU A 321 3.16 -25.44 -21.21
CA LEU A 321 2.38 -24.66 -20.28
C LEU A 321 0.90 -25.05 -20.33
N GLU A 322 0.32 -25.21 -21.53
CA GLU A 322 -1.08 -25.63 -21.69
C GLU A 322 -1.32 -27.03 -21.15
N ILE A 323 -0.42 -27.99 -21.40
CA ILE A 323 -0.49 -29.33 -20.77
C ILE A 323 -0.52 -29.19 -19.25
N LEU A 324 0.40 -28.40 -18.68
CA LEU A 324 0.48 -28.24 -17.24
C LEU A 324 -0.80 -27.62 -16.66
N PHE A 325 -1.31 -26.55 -17.26
CA PHE A 325 -2.53 -25.91 -16.79
C PHE A 325 -3.78 -26.78 -16.94
N LEU A 326 -3.90 -27.52 -18.05
CA LEU A 326 -4.99 -28.47 -18.26
C LEU A 326 -5.05 -29.52 -17.15
N LEU A 327 -3.89 -30.13 -16.87
CA LEU A 327 -3.76 -31.17 -15.84
C LEU A 327 -3.94 -30.57 -14.44
N ALA A 328 -3.28 -29.45 -14.14
CA ALA A 328 -3.30 -28.81 -12.82
C ALA A 328 -4.66 -28.23 -12.44
N LYS A 329 -5.49 -27.83 -13.41
CA LYS A 329 -6.85 -27.31 -13.14
C LYS A 329 -7.78 -28.40 -12.62
N ASN A 330 -7.52 -29.66 -12.97
CA ASN A 330 -8.35 -30.79 -12.56
C ASN A 330 -7.47 -31.92 -11.99
N PRO A 331 -6.84 -31.74 -10.81
CA PRO A 331 -5.99 -32.76 -10.21
C PRO A 331 -6.75 -34.05 -9.94
N GLY A 332 -6.14 -35.20 -10.22
CA GLY A 332 -6.76 -36.52 -10.08
C GLY A 332 -7.64 -36.97 -11.25
N VAL A 333 -7.98 -36.08 -12.18
CA VAL A 333 -8.68 -36.45 -13.43
C VAL A 333 -7.65 -36.97 -14.44
N PHE A 334 -7.88 -38.17 -14.98
CA PHE A 334 -7.04 -38.74 -16.02
C PHE A 334 -7.49 -38.26 -17.39
N TYR A 335 -6.51 -37.87 -18.21
CA TYR A 335 -6.70 -37.52 -19.61
C TYR A 335 -6.01 -38.57 -20.47
N ASP A 336 -6.80 -39.25 -21.30
CA ASP A 336 -6.28 -40.14 -22.32
C ASP A 336 -5.62 -39.35 -23.47
N LYS A 337 -5.02 -40.07 -24.42
CA LYS A 337 -4.30 -39.43 -25.53
C LYS A 337 -5.21 -38.66 -26.48
N GLU A 338 -6.45 -39.10 -26.63
CA GLU A 338 -7.43 -38.47 -27.52
C GLU A 338 -7.93 -37.14 -26.92
N GLN A 339 -8.26 -37.16 -25.63
CA GLN A 339 -8.65 -35.98 -24.86
C GLN A 339 -7.51 -34.96 -24.80
N LEU A 340 -6.27 -35.40 -24.63
CA LEU A 340 -5.09 -34.53 -24.68
C LEU A 340 -4.92 -33.92 -26.09
N ALA A 341 -5.01 -34.73 -27.15
CA ALA A 341 -4.92 -34.26 -28.54
C ALA A 341 -5.93 -33.13 -28.81
N LYS A 342 -7.19 -33.38 -28.45
CA LYS A 342 -8.31 -32.46 -28.65
C LYS A 342 -8.21 -31.19 -27.80
N SER A 343 -7.76 -31.30 -26.54
CA SER A 343 -7.72 -30.17 -25.61
C SER A 343 -6.53 -29.23 -25.87
N ILE A 344 -5.37 -29.78 -26.25
CA ILE A 344 -4.13 -29.02 -26.39
C ILE A 344 -3.95 -28.50 -27.82
N TRP A 345 -4.18 -29.34 -28.82
CA TRP A 345 -3.94 -29.01 -30.23
C TRP A 345 -5.21 -28.72 -31.02
N LYS A 346 -6.39 -29.03 -30.47
CA LYS A 346 -7.70 -28.91 -31.16
C LYS A 346 -7.80 -29.76 -32.43
N ASP A 347 -7.04 -30.84 -32.48
CA ASP A 347 -6.96 -31.79 -33.60
C ASP A 347 -7.61 -33.14 -33.26
N GLU A 348 -8.05 -33.87 -34.29
CA GLU A 348 -8.46 -35.26 -34.17
C GLU A 348 -7.25 -36.16 -33.88
N TYR A 349 -7.44 -37.17 -33.03
CA TYR A 349 -6.34 -38.00 -32.57
C TYR A 349 -5.78 -38.93 -33.66
N ASN A 350 -4.54 -38.66 -34.09
CA ASN A 350 -3.75 -39.56 -34.92
C ASN A 350 -2.60 -40.23 -34.12
N PRO A 351 -2.63 -41.57 -33.91
CA PRO A 351 -1.59 -42.29 -33.16
C PRO A 351 -0.17 -42.12 -33.71
N LEU A 352 0.01 -41.99 -35.04
CA LEU A 352 1.34 -41.88 -35.67
C LEU A 352 2.04 -40.56 -35.31
N ILE A 353 1.27 -39.54 -34.96
CA ILE A 353 1.75 -38.18 -34.70
C ILE A 353 1.68 -37.89 -33.19
N HIS A 354 0.50 -38.06 -32.60
CA HIS A 354 0.21 -37.61 -31.25
C HIS A 354 0.88 -38.45 -30.16
N ASP A 355 1.12 -39.75 -30.37
CA ASP A 355 1.81 -40.58 -29.38
C ASP A 355 3.19 -40.03 -29.05
N LYS A 356 3.96 -39.73 -30.08
CA LYS A 356 5.30 -39.17 -29.94
C LYS A 356 5.23 -37.75 -29.39
N LEU A 357 4.32 -36.91 -29.87
CA LEU A 357 4.18 -35.53 -29.41
C LEU A 357 3.79 -35.43 -27.94
N ILE A 358 2.79 -36.20 -27.50
CA ILE A 358 2.36 -36.24 -26.09
C ILE A 358 3.50 -36.75 -25.21
N TYR A 359 4.09 -37.89 -25.56
CA TYR A 359 5.18 -38.47 -24.77
C TYR A 359 6.37 -37.51 -24.63
N THR A 360 6.82 -36.93 -25.74
CA THR A 360 7.96 -35.99 -25.73
C THR A 360 7.63 -34.70 -25.00
N SER A 361 6.40 -34.19 -25.12
CA SER A 361 5.96 -32.97 -24.42
C SER A 361 5.86 -33.19 -22.91
N VAL A 362 5.21 -34.26 -22.46
CA VAL A 362 5.13 -34.60 -21.03
C VAL A 362 6.52 -34.90 -20.45
N SER A 363 7.38 -35.59 -21.19
CA SER A 363 8.77 -35.85 -20.77
C SER A 363 9.57 -34.56 -20.59
N ARG A 364 9.48 -33.63 -21.55
CA ARG A 364 10.10 -32.29 -21.45
C ARG A 364 9.54 -31.48 -20.29
N LEU A 365 8.22 -31.49 -20.11
CA LEU A 365 7.57 -30.78 -19.01
C LEU A 365 8.04 -31.30 -17.66
N ARG A 366 8.07 -32.63 -17.46
CA ARG A 366 8.60 -33.26 -16.25
C ARG A 366 10.04 -32.85 -15.94
N LYS A 367 10.92 -32.79 -16.95
CA LYS A 367 12.31 -32.33 -16.76
C LYS A 367 12.42 -30.88 -16.24
N LEU A 368 11.40 -30.06 -16.47
CA LEU A 368 11.37 -28.67 -16.03
C LEU A 368 10.81 -28.52 -14.63
N ILE A 369 9.73 -29.24 -14.31
CA ILE A 369 8.96 -28.98 -13.09
C ILE A 369 9.17 -30.02 -11.99
N GLU A 370 9.64 -31.23 -12.30
CA GLU A 370 9.79 -32.27 -11.28
C GLU A 370 11.08 -32.05 -10.47
N PRO A 371 11.01 -32.02 -9.13
CA PRO A 371 12.20 -31.93 -8.30
C PRO A 371 13.12 -33.13 -8.54
N LYS A 372 14.43 -32.92 -8.44
CA LYS A 372 15.42 -34.00 -8.55
C LYS A 372 15.42 -34.81 -7.25
N THR A 373 14.61 -35.87 -7.19
CA THR A 373 14.62 -36.83 -6.07
C THR A 373 15.62 -37.97 -6.34
N GLU A 374 16.26 -38.50 -5.30
CA GLU A 374 17.21 -39.63 -5.39
C GLU A 374 16.59 -40.91 -5.97
N ARG A 375 15.26 -41.03 -5.96
CA ARG A 375 14.52 -42.11 -6.63
C ARG A 375 13.89 -41.58 -7.92
N GLU A 376 14.46 -41.91 -9.07
CA GLU A 376 14.02 -41.43 -10.41
C GLU A 376 12.57 -41.81 -10.79
N ASP A 377 11.99 -42.79 -10.11
CA ASP A 377 10.67 -43.34 -10.43
C ASP A 377 9.48 -42.61 -9.76
N LYS A 378 9.70 -41.81 -8.72
CA LYS A 378 8.61 -41.09 -8.04
C LYS A 378 8.41 -39.70 -8.66
N ARG A 379 7.54 -39.62 -9.67
CA ARG A 379 7.05 -38.34 -10.21
C ARG A 379 6.13 -37.69 -9.20
N LYS A 380 6.46 -36.45 -8.79
CA LYS A 380 5.71 -35.69 -7.79
C LYS A 380 4.45 -35.07 -8.40
N TYR A 381 4.55 -34.53 -9.62
CA TYR A 381 3.49 -33.69 -10.19
C TYR A 381 2.67 -34.37 -11.27
N ILE A 382 3.31 -34.89 -12.32
CA ILE A 382 2.58 -35.50 -13.44
C ILE A 382 2.72 -37.01 -13.37
N VAL A 383 1.61 -37.70 -13.15
CA VAL A 383 1.54 -39.16 -13.00
C VAL A 383 0.97 -39.78 -14.27
N ARG A 384 1.46 -40.98 -14.63
CA ARG A 384 0.91 -41.79 -15.73
C ARG A 384 0.18 -42.99 -15.13
N GLY A 385 -1.10 -43.14 -15.44
CA GLY A 385 -1.92 -44.30 -15.08
C GLY A 385 -2.24 -45.18 -16.29
N LYS A 386 -3.14 -46.14 -16.09
CA LYS A 386 -3.68 -46.98 -17.17
C LYS A 386 -4.49 -46.16 -18.17
N ASP A 387 -5.21 -45.17 -17.66
CA ASP A 387 -6.16 -44.34 -18.42
C ASP A 387 -5.54 -43.03 -18.96
N GLY A 388 -4.21 -42.90 -18.92
CA GLY A 388 -3.49 -41.74 -19.46
C GLY A 388 -2.69 -40.96 -18.43
N TYR A 389 -2.69 -39.62 -18.53
CA TYR A 389 -1.93 -38.73 -17.67
C TYR A 389 -2.83 -37.94 -16.72
N THR A 390 -2.38 -37.72 -15.49
CA THR A 390 -3.07 -36.86 -14.52
C THR A 390 -2.08 -35.99 -13.76
N PHE A 391 -2.59 -34.92 -13.16
CA PHE A 391 -1.87 -34.19 -12.14
C PHE A 391 -2.12 -34.81 -10.77
N ASN A 392 -1.07 -34.95 -9.96
CA ASN A 392 -1.17 -35.58 -8.65
C ASN A 392 -2.16 -34.81 -7.75
N PRO A 393 -3.27 -35.44 -7.27
CA PRO A 393 -4.32 -34.77 -6.50
C PRO A 393 -3.87 -34.30 -5.12
N HIS A 394 -2.76 -34.83 -4.61
CA HIS A 394 -2.18 -34.39 -3.34
C HIS A 394 -1.26 -33.18 -3.48
N THR A 395 -1.02 -32.69 -4.70
CA THR A 395 -0.21 -31.50 -4.92
C THR A 395 -1.01 -30.26 -4.56
N LYS A 396 -0.42 -29.40 -3.74
CA LYS A 396 -1.03 -28.11 -3.40
C LYS A 396 -0.62 -27.07 -4.45
N ILE A 397 -1.59 -26.64 -5.25
CA ILE A 397 -1.40 -25.73 -6.38
C ILE A 397 -2.08 -24.41 -6.06
N ARG A 398 -1.45 -23.30 -6.44
CA ARG A 398 -2.06 -21.98 -6.39
C ARG A 398 -1.97 -21.31 -7.75
N PHE A 399 -3.08 -20.79 -8.25
CA PHE A 399 -3.06 -20.03 -9.50
C PHE A 399 -2.86 -18.55 -9.20
N HIS A 400 -2.11 -17.88 -10.08
CA HIS A 400 -1.99 -16.43 -10.04
C HIS A 400 -3.37 -15.79 -10.16
N MET A 401 -3.69 -14.89 -9.22
CA MET A 401 -4.99 -14.22 -9.03
C MET A 401 -6.10 -15.02 -8.33
N ASP A 402 -5.85 -16.20 -7.78
CA ASP A 402 -6.79 -16.83 -6.84
C ASP A 402 -6.91 -15.99 -5.57
N ASN A 403 -8.02 -15.26 -5.46
CA ASN A 403 -8.48 -14.40 -4.37
C ASN A 403 -7.34 -13.68 -3.62
N LYS A 404 -7.09 -12.40 -3.99
CA LYS A 404 -6.47 -11.46 -3.04
C LYS A 404 -7.28 -11.59 -1.75
N ALA A 405 -6.68 -12.10 -0.67
CA ALA A 405 -7.28 -12.01 0.64
C ALA A 405 -7.68 -10.54 0.80
N ASN A 406 -8.97 -10.29 0.98
CA ASN A 406 -9.45 -8.96 1.33
C ASN A 406 -8.80 -8.66 2.67
N PHE A 407 -7.64 -8.00 2.63
CA PHE A 407 -7.00 -7.51 3.83
C PHE A 407 -8.03 -6.64 4.54
N SER A 408 -8.26 -6.95 5.80
CA SER A 408 -9.10 -6.15 6.69
C SER A 408 -8.74 -4.69 6.46
N LYS A 409 -9.75 -3.87 6.13
CA LYS A 409 -9.57 -2.43 5.92
C LYS A 409 -8.68 -1.88 7.06
N PRO A 410 -7.52 -1.28 6.75
CA PRO A 410 -6.62 -0.82 7.79
C PRO A 410 -7.36 0.14 8.73
N ILE A 411 -6.97 0.14 9.99
CA ILE A 411 -7.60 0.97 11.00
C ILE A 411 -7.26 2.43 10.69
N ALA A 412 -8.27 3.30 10.73
CA ALA A 412 -8.28 4.67 10.18
C ALA A 412 -8.05 4.80 8.65
N ASN A 413 -7.78 3.70 7.93
CA ASN A 413 -7.52 3.66 6.47
C ASN A 413 -6.50 4.68 5.94
N VAL A 414 -5.50 5.06 6.74
CA VAL A 414 -4.56 6.13 6.35
C VAL A 414 -3.17 5.60 6.15
N ASP A 415 -2.64 5.85 4.94
CA ASP A 415 -1.24 5.64 4.62
C ASP A 415 -0.39 6.83 5.06
N LEU A 416 0.88 6.58 5.43
CA LEU A 416 1.89 7.63 5.68
C LEU A 416 2.02 8.62 4.50
N SER A 417 1.74 8.15 3.28
CA SER A 417 1.79 8.95 2.05
C SER A 417 0.52 9.77 1.78
N SER A 418 -0.51 9.67 2.62
CA SER A 418 -1.73 10.47 2.47
C SER A 418 -1.41 11.97 2.62
N PRO A 419 -2.30 12.90 2.25
CA PRO A 419 -2.13 14.34 2.50
C PRO A 419 -2.47 14.75 3.95
N VAL A 420 -1.60 15.55 4.60
CA VAL A 420 -1.86 16.18 5.92
C VAL A 420 -2.34 17.60 5.67
#